data_AF-A0A8A1UVG0-F1
#
_entry.id   AF-A0A8A1UVG0-F1
#
_cell.length_a   1.000
_cell.length_b   1.000
_cell.length_c   1.000
_cell.angle_alpha   90.00
_cell.angle_beta   90.00
_cell.angle_gamma   90.00
#
_symmetry.space_group_name_H-M   'P 1'
#
loop_
_entity.id
_entity.type
_entity.pdbx_description
1 polymer ?
#
loop_
_entity_poly.entity_id
_entity_poly.type
_entity_poly.pdbx_seq_one_letter_code
_entity_poly.pdbx_strand_id
1 'polypeptide(L)'
;MARSLHARLYGLPTAPSPLPTALDELLQVLGTARDGDQKQAVLVQLADQLRNAAEILEWARDNARQLPAPIWEWLRDATDTTRHLADGLDSVRPSFAAPQAPAAPLPPPAPAPPHAAPARR
;
A
#
# COMPACT_ATOMS: atom_id res chain seq x y z
N MET A 1 15.31 1.54 24.30
CA MET A 1 15.91 0.76 23.18
C MET A 1 16.34 -0.67 23.58
N ALA A 2 15.65 -1.35 24.51
CA ALA A 2 16.06 -2.70 24.98
C ALA A 2 15.09 -3.85 24.59
N ARG A 3 13.89 -3.51 24.10
CA ARG A 3 12.84 -4.51 23.79
C ARG A 3 13.03 -5.21 22.45
N SER A 4 13.64 -4.54 21.48
CA SER A 4 13.90 -5.05 20.13
C SER A 4 14.97 -6.16 20.10
N LEU A 5 15.96 -6.11 21.00
CA LEU A 5 17.00 -7.14 21.09
C LEU A 5 16.45 -8.44 21.73
N HIS A 6 15.57 -8.31 22.72
CA HIS A 6 14.97 -9.45 23.41
C HIS A 6 14.07 -10.27 22.47
N ALA A 7 13.25 -9.62 21.64
CA ALA A 7 12.37 -10.32 20.69
C ALA A 7 13.16 -11.13 19.63
N ARG A 8 14.30 -10.59 19.16
CA ARG A 8 15.15 -11.24 18.14
C ARG A 8 15.86 -12.49 18.64
N LEU A 9 16.14 -12.56 19.95
CA LEU A 9 16.77 -13.73 20.59
C LEU A 9 15.78 -14.87 20.87
N TYR A 10 14.49 -14.57 21.06
CA TYR A 10 13.48 -15.56 21.43
C TYR A 10 12.53 -15.98 20.30
N GLY A 11 12.79 -15.57 19.05
CA GLY A 11 12.02 -16.02 17.88
C GLY A 11 10.54 -15.62 17.88
N LEU A 12 10.17 -14.66 18.73
CA LEU A 12 8.81 -14.13 18.75
C LEU A 12 8.61 -13.24 17.51
N PRO A 13 7.45 -13.32 16.84
CA PRO A 13 7.15 -12.46 15.71
C PRO A 13 7.28 -11.01 16.20
N THR A 14 8.36 -10.36 15.76
CA THR A 14 8.53 -8.93 15.93
C THR A 14 7.28 -8.29 15.36
N ALA A 15 6.60 -7.47 16.19
CA ALA A 15 5.45 -6.69 15.77
C ALA A 15 5.69 -6.13 14.37
N PRO A 16 4.66 -6.10 13.50
CA PRO A 16 4.81 -5.59 12.15
C PRO A 16 5.51 -4.24 12.23
N SER A 17 6.58 -4.09 11.43
CA SER A 17 7.36 -2.86 11.39
C SER A 17 6.39 -1.69 11.22
N PRO A 18 6.55 -0.59 11.99
CA PRO A 18 5.68 0.57 11.84
C PRO A 18 5.71 1.01 10.38
N LEU A 19 4.53 1.37 9.85
CA LEU A 19 4.46 1.90 8.49
C LEU A 19 5.16 3.26 8.43
N PRO A 20 5.85 3.54 7.31
CA PRO A 20 6.44 4.85 7.11
C PRO A 20 5.34 5.91 6.99
N THR A 21 5.61 7.11 7.46
CA THR A 21 4.68 8.25 7.38
C THR A 21 4.90 9.10 6.13
N ALA A 22 6.08 9.02 5.53
CA ALA A 22 6.41 9.73 4.30
C ALA A 22 5.70 9.12 3.09
N LEU A 23 5.14 9.96 2.21
CA LEU A 23 4.38 9.53 1.04
C LEU A 23 5.24 8.66 0.09
N ASP A 24 6.46 9.09 -0.23
CA ASP A 24 7.34 8.35 -1.14
C ASP A 24 7.68 6.95 -0.62
N GLU A 25 7.91 6.82 0.69
CA GLU A 25 8.16 5.54 1.33
C GLU A 25 6.90 4.66 1.35
N LEU A 26 5.72 5.24 1.56
CA LEU A 26 4.44 4.51 1.45
C LEU A 26 4.21 3.96 0.04
N LEU A 27 4.50 4.76 -0.98
CA LEU A 27 4.41 4.33 -2.39
C LEU A 27 5.41 3.21 -2.69
N GLN A 28 6.62 3.29 -2.14
CA GLN A 28 7.62 2.24 -2.27
C GLN A 28 7.20 0.93 -1.55
N VAL A 29 6.63 1.02 -0.35
CA VAL A 29 6.11 -0.15 0.37
C VAL A 29 4.93 -0.77 -0.38
N LEU A 30 4.02 0.03 -0.94
CA LEU A 30 2.92 -0.49 -1.74
C LEU A 30 3.42 -1.30 -2.95
N GLY A 31 4.50 -0.85 -3.60
CA GLY A 31 5.12 -1.55 -4.72
C GLY A 31 5.84 -2.86 -4.36
N THR A 32 6.15 -3.09 -3.08
CA THR A 32 6.89 -4.26 -2.60
C THR A 32 6.09 -5.20 -1.70
N ALA A 33 4.94 -4.75 -1.19
CA ALA A 33 4.08 -5.50 -0.29
C ALA A 33 3.55 -6.77 -0.97
N ARG A 34 3.82 -7.93 -0.37
CA ARG A 34 3.26 -9.23 -0.81
C ARG A 34 2.04 -9.66 -0.01
N ASP A 35 1.86 -9.09 1.16
CA ASP A 35 0.80 -9.44 2.11
C ASP A 35 -0.42 -8.51 1.97
N GLY A 36 -1.62 -9.08 2.05
CA GLY A 36 -2.89 -8.35 1.89
C GLY A 36 -3.16 -7.36 3.03
N ASP A 37 -2.84 -7.76 4.27
CA ASP A 37 -3.00 -6.91 5.46
C ASP A 37 -2.01 -5.73 5.40
N GLN A 38 -0.78 -5.99 4.94
CA GLN A 38 0.21 -4.92 4.74
C GLN A 38 -0.23 -3.91 3.66
N LYS A 39 -0.74 -4.39 2.52
CA LYS A 39 -1.29 -3.50 1.47
C LYS A 39 -2.45 -2.67 1.99
N GLN A 40 -3.35 -3.28 2.75
CA GLN A 40 -4.48 -2.59 3.35
C GLN A 40 -4.03 -1.51 4.34
N ALA A 41 -3.06 -1.81 5.19
CA ALA A 41 -2.54 -0.84 6.15
C ALA A 41 -1.85 0.35 5.46
N VAL A 42 -1.13 0.11 4.36
CA VAL A 42 -0.54 1.18 3.52
C VAL A 42 -1.62 2.04 2.86
N LEU A 43 -2.71 1.45 2.36
CA LEU A 43 -3.83 2.19 1.77
C LEU A 43 -4.55 3.07 2.79
N VAL A 44 -4.71 2.59 4.04
CA VAL A 44 -5.24 3.39 5.15
C VAL A 44 -4.34 4.59 5.42
N GLN A 45 -3.05 4.35 5.57
CA GLN A 45 -2.09 5.42 5.85
C GLN A 45 -2.07 6.45 4.72
N LEU A 46 -2.16 6.01 3.45
CA LEU A 46 -2.21 6.90 2.30
C LEU A 46 -3.49 7.74 2.27
N ALA A 47 -4.66 7.13 2.53
CA ALA A 47 -5.93 7.86 2.61
C ALA A 47 -5.90 8.93 3.71
N ASP A 48 -5.31 8.62 4.87
CA ASP A 48 -5.15 9.58 5.96
C ASP A 48 -4.17 10.72 5.62
N GLN A 49 -3.06 10.43 4.92
CA GLN A 49 -2.16 11.48 4.43
C GLN A 49 -2.88 12.45 3.47
N LEU A 50 -3.72 11.92 2.57
CA LEU A 50 -4.51 12.75 1.66
C LEU A 50 -5.54 13.60 2.41
N ARG A 51 -6.24 13.04 3.42
CA ARG A 51 -7.15 13.83 4.25
C ARG A 51 -6.43 14.98 4.95
N ASN A 52 -5.29 14.71 5.57
CA ASN A 52 -4.47 15.72 6.24
C ASN A 52 -4.00 16.80 5.24
N ALA A 53 -3.61 16.41 4.01
CA ALA A 53 -3.27 17.37 2.96
C ALA A 53 -4.47 18.24 2.56
N ALA A 54 -5.67 17.67 2.46
CA ALA A 54 -6.89 18.43 2.18
C ALA A 54 -7.22 19.43 3.30
N GLU A 55 -7.02 19.06 4.56
CA GLU A 55 -7.18 19.95 5.72
C GLU A 55 -6.18 21.12 5.68
N ILE A 56 -4.92 20.88 5.32
CA ILE A 56 -3.92 21.93 5.16
C ILE A 56 -4.32 22.91 4.04
N LEU A 57 -4.80 22.39 2.90
CA LEU A 57 -5.27 23.23 1.78
C LEU A 57 -6.50 24.06 2.16
N GLU A 58 -7.46 23.46 2.86
CA GLU A 58 -8.64 24.15 3.37
C GLU A 58 -8.26 25.24 4.38
N TRP A 59 -7.40 24.91 5.35
CA TRP A 59 -6.88 25.88 6.30
C TRP A 59 -6.17 27.04 5.60
N ALA A 60 -5.32 26.75 4.62
CA ALA A 60 -4.60 27.79 3.86
C ALA A 60 -5.56 28.72 3.12
N ARG A 61 -6.61 28.16 2.51
CA ARG A 61 -7.67 28.92 1.84
C ARG A 61 -8.42 29.84 2.82
N ASP A 62 -8.83 29.30 3.96
CA ASP A 62 -9.68 30.00 4.92
C ASP A 62 -8.92 31.07 5.72
N ASN A 63 -7.60 30.90 5.90
CA ASN A 63 -6.74 31.85 6.63
C ASN A 63 -6.07 32.88 5.72
N ALA A 64 -6.12 32.71 4.41
CA ALA A 64 -5.57 33.68 3.48
C ALA A 64 -6.50 34.89 3.36
N ARG A 65 -6.05 36.02 3.93
CA ARG A 65 -6.82 37.25 4.07
C ARG A 65 -7.42 37.80 2.77
N GLN A 66 -6.74 37.60 1.64
CA GLN A 66 -7.26 37.88 0.29
C GLN A 66 -6.53 37.01 -0.73
N LEU A 67 -7.18 35.92 -1.16
CA LEU A 67 -6.77 35.18 -2.34
C LEU A 67 -7.48 35.77 -3.56
N PRO A 68 -6.78 36.00 -4.68
CA PRO A 68 -7.43 36.19 -5.96
C PRO A 68 -8.41 35.04 -6.22
N ALA A 69 -9.61 35.35 -6.72
CA ALA A 69 -10.64 34.37 -7.04
C ALA A 69 -10.11 33.10 -7.76
N PRO A 70 -9.26 33.19 -8.81
CA PRO A 70 -8.75 31.98 -9.48
C PRO A 70 -7.86 31.12 -8.58
N ILE A 71 -7.12 31.70 -7.63
CA ILE A 71 -6.28 30.95 -6.68
C ILE A 71 -7.16 30.30 -5.62
N TRP A 72 -8.20 31.00 -5.17
CA TRP A 72 -9.16 30.45 -4.22
C TRP A 72 -9.91 29.24 -4.81
N GLU A 73 -10.37 29.35 -6.06
CA GLU A 73 -11.01 28.25 -6.79
C GLU A 73 -10.04 27.08 -6.98
N TRP A 74 -8.80 27.36 -7.41
CA TRP A 74 -7.79 26.32 -7.54
C TRP A 74 -7.52 25.56 -6.24
N LEU A 75 -7.41 26.27 -5.10
CA LEU A 75 -7.24 25.64 -3.78
C LEU A 75 -8.46 24.79 -3.40
N ARG A 76 -9.68 25.27 -3.68
CA ARG A 76 -10.90 24.50 -3.46
C ARG A 76 -10.91 23.22 -4.27
N ASP A 77 -10.63 23.29 -5.56
CA ASP A 77 -10.61 22.11 -6.45
C ASP A 77 -9.53 21.11 -6.01
N ALA A 78 -8.37 21.61 -5.55
CA ALA A 78 -7.31 20.78 -5.00
C ALA A 78 -7.76 20.07 -3.71
N THR A 79 -8.42 20.76 -2.79
CA THR A 79 -9.02 20.16 -1.58
C THR A 79 -10.04 19.08 -1.95
N ASP A 80 -10.96 19.38 -2.86
CA ASP A 80 -12.02 18.45 -3.27
C ASP A 80 -11.44 17.21 -3.96
N THR A 81 -10.47 17.39 -4.85
CA THR A 81 -9.74 16.30 -5.51
C THR A 81 -9.02 15.40 -4.51
N THR A 82 -8.34 16.01 -3.53
CA THR A 82 -7.57 15.27 -2.53
C THR A 82 -8.49 14.44 -1.63
N ARG A 83 -9.65 14.98 -1.22
CA ARG A 83 -10.68 14.23 -0.48
C ARG A 83 -11.24 13.08 -1.31
N HIS A 84 -11.57 13.33 -2.57
CA HIS A 84 -12.10 12.31 -3.46
C HIS A 84 -11.12 11.13 -3.64
N LEU A 85 -9.81 11.41 -3.75
CA LEU A 85 -8.79 10.36 -3.80
C LEU A 85 -8.73 9.55 -2.51
N ALA A 86 -8.78 10.20 -1.35
CA ALA A 86 -8.80 9.51 -0.05
C ALA A 86 -10.00 8.56 0.07
N ASP A 87 -11.20 9.02 -0.31
CA ASP A 87 -12.42 8.22 -0.27
C ASP A 87 -12.39 7.07 -1.29
N GLY A 88 -11.80 7.30 -2.46
CA GLY A 88 -11.55 6.27 -3.45
C GLY A 88 -10.64 5.14 -2.92
N LEU A 89 -9.57 5.49 -2.21
CA LEU A 89 -8.67 4.52 -1.57
C LEU A 89 -9.37 3.70 -0.48
N ASP A 90 -10.20 4.34 0.35
CA ASP A 90 -11.00 3.64 1.37
C ASP A 90 -12.03 2.69 0.74
N SER A 91 -12.58 3.06 -0.41
CA SER A 91 -13.57 2.25 -1.15
C SER A 91 -12.96 0.99 -1.75
N VAL A 92 -11.71 1.04 -2.24
CA VAL A 92 -11.03 -0.13 -2.83
C VAL A 92 -10.38 -1.04 -1.78
N ARG A 93 -10.16 -0.54 -0.56
CA ARG A 93 -9.52 -1.26 0.54
C ARG A 93 -10.02 -2.71 0.76
N PRO A 94 -11.33 -3.01 0.76
CA PRO A 94 -11.82 -4.37 0.99
C PRO A 94 -11.34 -5.38 -0.07
N SER A 95 -11.01 -4.92 -1.28
CA SER A 95 -10.53 -5.77 -2.37
C SER A 95 -9.13 -6.35 -2.09
N PHE A 96 -8.36 -5.72 -1.19
CA PHE A 96 -7.03 -6.17 -0.78
C PHE A 96 -7.06 -7.09 0.45
N ALA A 97 -8.17 -7.12 1.18
CA ALA A 97 -8.39 -7.97 2.35
C ALA A 97 -8.79 -9.41 2.00
N ALA A 98 -9.26 -9.63 0.77
CA ALA A 98 -9.70 -10.96 0.35
C ALA A 98 -8.51 -11.93 0.37
N PRO A 99 -8.61 -13.08 1.06
CA PRO A 99 -7.60 -14.12 0.97
C PRO A 99 -7.41 -14.46 -0.50
N GLN A 100 -6.20 -14.23 -1.04
CA GLN A 100 -5.87 -14.76 -2.35
C GLN A 100 -5.95 -16.28 -2.19
N ALA A 101 -6.98 -16.89 -2.79
CA ALA A 101 -7.15 -18.33 -2.77
C ALA A 101 -5.80 -18.95 -3.18
N PRO A 102 -5.25 -19.90 -2.42
CA PRO A 102 -3.98 -20.51 -2.76
C PRO A 102 -4.06 -20.98 -4.21
N ALA A 103 -3.10 -20.52 -5.03
CA ALA A 103 -3.00 -20.96 -6.41
C ALA A 103 -3.07 -22.49 -6.40
N ALA A 104 -4.06 -23.04 -7.10
CA ALA A 104 -4.24 -24.49 -7.19
C ALA A 104 -2.89 -25.12 -7.57
N PRO A 105 -2.49 -26.25 -6.95
CA PRO A 105 -1.24 -26.90 -7.28
C PRO A 105 -1.15 -27.08 -8.79
N LEU A 106 -0.08 -26.57 -9.41
CA LEU A 106 0.17 -26.83 -10.82
C LEU A 106 0.13 -28.35 -11.03
N PRO A 107 -0.57 -28.84 -12.07
CA PRO A 107 -0.61 -30.26 -12.35
C PRO A 107 0.83 -30.78 -12.51
N PRO A 108 1.13 -31.99 -12.00
CA PRO A 108 2.48 -32.54 -12.10
C PRO A 108 2.93 -32.56 -13.56
N PRO A 109 4.21 -32.25 -13.84
CA PRO A 109 4.72 -32.31 -15.20
C PRO A 109 4.45 -33.70 -15.78
N ALA A 110 3.84 -33.74 -16.96
CA ALA A 110 3.58 -35.00 -17.66
C ALA A 110 4.91 -35.77 -17.81
N PRO A 111 4.91 -37.10 -17.60
CA PRO A 111 6.12 -37.89 -17.74
C PRO A 111 6.68 -37.70 -19.16
N ALA A 112 7.94 -37.28 -19.24
CA ALA A 112 8.65 -37.15 -20.50
C ALA A 112 8.67 -38.51 -21.22
N PRO A 113 8.46 -38.55 -22.54
CA PRO A 113 8.55 -39.79 -23.30
C PRO A 113 9.94 -40.41 -23.12
N PRO A 114 10.06 -41.74 -23.01
CA PRO A 114 11.35 -42.40 -22.83
C PRO A 114 12.26 -42.06 -24.00
N HIS A 115 13.39 -41.40 -23.71
CA HIS A 115 14.47 -41.25 -24.66
C HIS A 115 15.01 -42.65 -25.00
N ALA A 116 14.80 -43.07 -26.24
CA ALA A 116 15.45 -44.25 -26.79
C ALA A 116 16.97 -44.04 -26.71
N ALA A 117 17.65 -44.92 -25.97
CA ALA A 117 19.10 -44.92 -25.87
C ALA A 117 19.73 -45.18 -27.25
N PRO A 118 20.76 -44.44 -27.68
CA PRO A 118 21.48 -44.76 -28.90
C PRO A 118 22.23 -46.08 -28.68
N ALA A 119 21.94 -47.07 -29.53
CA ALA A 119 22.68 -48.32 -29.60
C ALA A 119 24.14 -48.03 -29.95
N ARG A 120 25.07 -48.35 -29.04
CA ARG A 120 26.49 -48.42 -29.36
C ARG A 120 26.75 -49.67 -30.21
N ARG A 121 27.36 -49.47 -31.38
CA ARG A 121 28.10 -50.49 -32.12
C ARG A 121 29.50 -49.96 -32.39
#